data_AF-A0A0L0VHR8-F1
#
_entry.id   AF-A0A0L0VHR8-F1
#
_cell.length_a   1.000
_cell.length_b   1.000
_cell.length_c   1.000
_cell.angle_alpha   90.00
_cell.angle_beta   90.00
_cell.angle_gamma   90.00
#
_symmetry.space_group_name_H-M   'P 1'
#
loop_
_entity.id
_entity.type
_entity.pdbx_description
1 polymer ?
#
loop_
_entity_poly.entity_id
_entity_poly.type
_entity_poly.pdbx_seq_one_letter_code
_entity_poly.pdbx_strand_id
1 'polypeptide(L)'
;MAVYRNAIKDIPTMSINPNLFMPSPEAEDHYYSVWTSQIAQVMKDYIALPSHSDGAISTEPPVLDQISCEIPSIFMLKLMDESDNSAEGIGQVLESVQEQSGLSAQEFSSRLQPMDGDLGTIQNFNSIRDLRHPSAYSEHSFNNVIFQLGGSHTMWNIAQVILTTHFGDPSNEKDVGVWQYLEALGIPHEKVIQKKDFTLMLQQMELVHKATLYHCLRMVMKTEKHKVNLEREKIATGAWNSIILECYERFCSPRSRHEAAKESCPKLHNLLVRMQEFSTVVEANNAMKAGDIGRLINIWKMWSVMSQSLKGLTHYASYLPRLVLLLTEILPASLSKLLRHNMLFSPSGRPNHFVAKDRYLENMNYWLKFFFNRGGVGTEVQRLKNLFSLNIVLLRAMFHSLQIDSGKQRIHQSKKNKFDRQTLQLFTQMANNLDILDIN
;
A
#
# COMPACT_ATOMS: atom_id res chain seq x y z
N MET A 1 -17.49 -23.41 6.52
CA MET A 1 -17.44 -24.00 5.17
C MET A 1 -18.75 -23.91 4.39
N ALA A 2 -19.90 -24.35 4.91
CA ALA A 2 -21.16 -24.32 4.16
C ALA A 2 -21.57 -22.91 3.66
N VAL A 3 -21.47 -21.90 4.52
CA VAL A 3 -21.76 -20.49 4.18
C VAL A 3 -20.91 -20.01 3.00
N TYR A 4 -19.61 -20.29 3.03
CA TYR A 4 -18.69 -19.91 1.95
C TYR A 4 -19.05 -20.61 0.63
N ARG A 5 -19.26 -21.94 0.66
CA ARG A 5 -19.64 -22.70 -0.54
C ARG A 5 -20.94 -22.19 -1.15
N ASN A 6 -21.93 -21.87 -0.31
CA ASN A 6 -23.20 -21.31 -0.79
C ASN A 6 -23.02 -19.91 -1.38
N ALA A 7 -22.09 -19.10 -0.86
CA ALA A 7 -21.81 -17.76 -1.40
C ALA A 7 -21.16 -17.81 -2.79
N ILE A 8 -20.26 -18.79 -3.02
CA ILE A 8 -19.51 -18.88 -4.28
C ILE A 8 -20.21 -19.72 -5.37
N LYS A 9 -21.34 -20.36 -5.06
CA LYS A 9 -22.02 -21.29 -5.97
C LYS A 9 -22.47 -20.63 -7.28
N ASP A 10 -22.81 -19.35 -7.22
CA ASP A 10 -23.39 -18.59 -8.33
C ASP A 10 -22.32 -17.85 -9.17
N ILE A 11 -21.04 -17.94 -8.78
CA ILE A 11 -19.91 -17.29 -9.49
C ILE A 11 -19.85 -17.67 -10.98
N PRO A 12 -19.98 -18.96 -11.38
CA PRO A 12 -19.88 -19.33 -12.80
C PRO A 12 -20.92 -18.65 -13.70
N THR A 13 -22.05 -18.24 -13.12
CA THR A 13 -23.16 -17.57 -13.81
C THR A 13 -23.28 -16.08 -13.48
N MET A 14 -22.40 -15.54 -12.63
CA MET A 14 -22.43 -14.15 -12.21
C MET A 14 -22.06 -13.24 -13.39
N SER A 15 -22.95 -12.31 -13.73
CA SER A 15 -22.64 -11.26 -14.70
C SER A 15 -21.73 -10.21 -14.05
N ILE A 16 -20.53 -10.01 -14.61
CA ILE A 16 -19.61 -8.98 -14.15
C ILE A 16 -19.86 -7.70 -14.95
N ASN A 17 -20.35 -6.67 -14.26
CA ASN A 17 -20.53 -5.33 -14.81
C ASN A 17 -19.38 -4.42 -14.31
N PRO A 18 -18.73 -3.61 -15.18
CA PRO A 18 -17.75 -2.61 -14.76
C PRO A 18 -18.19 -1.72 -13.58
N ASN A 19 -19.50 -1.44 -13.46
CA ASN A 19 -20.07 -0.66 -12.36
C ASN A 19 -19.80 -1.26 -10.96
N LEU A 20 -19.54 -2.58 -10.87
CA LEU A 20 -19.17 -3.22 -9.60
C LEU A 20 -17.82 -2.71 -9.06
N PHE A 21 -16.95 -2.23 -9.95
CA PHE A 21 -15.65 -1.67 -9.59
C PHE A 21 -15.66 -0.15 -9.44
N MET A 22 -16.70 0.52 -9.95
CA MET A 22 -16.82 1.96 -9.83
C MET A 22 -17.07 2.36 -8.36
N PRO A 23 -16.56 3.52 -7.92
CA PRO A 23 -16.89 4.05 -6.60
C PRO A 23 -18.39 4.32 -6.51
N SER A 24 -18.99 4.07 -5.35
CA SER A 24 -20.34 4.58 -5.06
C SER A 24 -20.27 6.08 -4.79
N PRO A 25 -21.40 6.82 -4.80
CA PRO A 25 -21.40 8.23 -4.44
C PRO A 25 -20.71 8.52 -3.10
N GLU A 26 -20.93 7.68 -2.08
CA GLU A 26 -20.29 7.81 -0.78
C GLU A 26 -18.77 7.58 -0.84
N ALA A 27 -18.32 6.67 -1.71
CA ALA A 27 -16.89 6.45 -1.93
C ALA A 27 -16.24 7.60 -2.73
N GLU A 28 -16.98 8.25 -3.63
CA GLU A 28 -16.52 9.47 -4.32
C GLU A 28 -16.38 10.65 -3.35
N ASP A 29 -17.39 10.87 -2.49
CA ASP A 29 -17.36 11.89 -1.43
C ASP A 29 -16.23 11.63 -0.42
N HIS A 30 -15.99 10.36 -0.11
CA HIS A 30 -14.86 9.96 0.72
C HIS A 30 -13.53 10.27 0.03
N TYR A 31 -13.38 9.93 -1.25
CA TYR A 31 -12.13 10.19 -1.98
C TYR A 31 -11.88 11.68 -2.21
N TYR A 32 -12.93 12.49 -2.33
CA TYR A 32 -12.84 13.95 -2.24
C TYR A 32 -12.25 14.40 -0.90
N SER A 33 -12.70 13.81 0.21
CA SER A 33 -12.16 14.07 1.54
C SER A 33 -10.69 13.62 1.68
N VAL A 34 -10.30 12.51 1.05
CA VAL A 34 -8.90 12.07 0.94
C VAL A 34 -8.06 13.13 0.25
N TRP A 35 -8.47 13.61 -0.91
CA TRP A 35 -7.74 14.65 -1.64
C TRP A 35 -7.57 15.93 -0.84
N THR A 36 -8.66 16.46 -0.31
CA THR A 36 -8.64 17.69 0.49
C THR A 36 -7.79 17.52 1.74
N SER A 37 -7.78 16.35 2.38
CA SER A 37 -6.88 16.07 3.51
C SER A 37 -5.39 16.03 3.13
N GLN A 38 -5.04 15.50 1.97
CA GLN A 38 -3.65 15.47 1.49
C GLN A 38 -3.15 16.89 1.18
N ILE A 39 -4.00 17.72 0.56
CA ILE A 39 -3.71 19.14 0.31
C ILE A 39 -3.57 19.89 1.66
N ALA A 40 -4.53 19.70 2.56
CA ALA A 40 -4.53 20.29 3.89
C ALA A 40 -3.27 19.92 4.70
N GLN A 41 -2.82 18.67 4.61
CA GLN A 41 -1.60 18.21 5.26
C GLN A 41 -0.36 18.96 4.74
N VAL A 42 -0.24 19.16 3.41
CA VAL A 42 0.86 19.95 2.83
C VAL A 42 0.77 21.41 3.25
N MET A 43 -0.43 21.99 3.24
CA MET A 43 -0.65 23.36 3.69
C MET A 43 -0.23 23.54 5.16
N LYS A 44 -0.60 22.60 6.04
CA LYS A 44 -0.23 22.57 7.48
C LYS A 44 1.26 22.40 7.71
N ASP A 45 1.91 21.58 6.89
CA ASP A 45 3.32 21.24 7.08
C ASP A 45 4.26 22.35 6.59
N TYR A 46 3.88 23.08 5.53
CA TYR A 46 4.82 23.94 4.80
C TYR A 46 4.34 25.36 4.50
N ILE A 47 3.07 25.71 4.70
CA ILE A 47 2.53 27.02 4.27
C ILE A 47 1.91 27.80 5.44
N ALA A 48 0.86 27.28 6.06
CA ALA A 48 0.06 28.03 7.02
C ALA A 48 -0.63 27.11 8.04
N LEU A 49 -1.22 27.71 9.06
CA LEU A 49 -2.12 27.03 10.01
C LEU A 49 -3.49 27.72 10.01
N PRO A 50 -4.60 27.00 10.17
CA PRO A 50 -5.89 27.65 10.36
C PRO A 50 -5.92 28.35 11.73
N SER A 51 -6.65 29.46 11.82
CA SER A 51 -6.86 30.21 13.07
C SER A 51 -7.57 29.37 14.12
N HIS A 52 -8.55 28.57 13.68
CA HIS A 52 -9.30 27.61 14.48
C HIS A 52 -9.32 26.25 13.79
N SER A 53 -9.17 25.17 14.56
CA SER A 53 -9.31 23.80 14.05
C SER A 53 -10.76 23.45 13.74
N ASP A 54 -11.71 24.03 14.47
CA ASP A 54 -13.13 23.83 14.20
C ASP A 54 -13.53 24.48 12.87
N GLY A 55 -14.30 23.76 12.07
CA GLY A 55 -14.68 24.14 10.71
C GLY A 55 -13.53 24.14 9.67
N ALA A 56 -12.29 23.82 10.05
CA ALA A 56 -11.17 23.69 9.11
C ALA A 56 -11.22 22.34 8.41
N ILE A 57 -10.91 22.30 7.11
CA ILE A 57 -10.68 21.04 6.39
C ILE A 57 -9.59 20.26 7.11
N SER A 58 -9.93 19.03 7.48
CA SER A 58 -9.08 18.11 8.24
C SER A 58 -7.85 17.70 7.45
N THR A 59 -6.73 17.48 8.14
CA THR A 59 -5.53 16.88 7.53
C THR A 59 -5.56 15.35 7.52
N GLU A 60 -6.60 14.75 8.09
CA GLU A 60 -6.85 13.32 8.09
C GLU A 60 -8.20 13.05 7.42
N PRO A 61 -8.29 12.07 6.50
CA PRO A 61 -9.58 11.72 5.90
C PRO A 61 -10.50 11.01 6.91
N PRO A 62 -11.83 11.04 6.67
CA PRO A 62 -12.79 10.34 7.52
C PRO A 62 -12.50 8.84 7.61
N VAL A 63 -12.69 8.28 8.80
CA VAL A 63 -12.58 6.84 9.07
C VAL A 63 -13.78 6.10 8.47
N LEU A 64 -13.55 4.96 7.81
CA LEU A 64 -14.62 4.13 7.24
C LEU A 64 -14.82 2.82 8.00
N ASP A 65 -13.80 1.97 8.04
CA ASP A 65 -13.88 0.66 8.71
C ASP A 65 -12.50 0.35 9.30
N GLN A 66 -12.30 0.70 10.57
CA GLN A 66 -11.03 0.53 11.27
C GLN A 66 -10.98 -0.81 12.00
N ILE A 67 -9.89 -1.56 11.77
CA ILE A 67 -9.58 -2.80 12.47
C ILE A 67 -9.16 -2.49 13.91
N SER A 68 -9.49 -3.39 14.84
CA SER A 68 -9.03 -3.28 16.23
C SER A 68 -7.51 -3.20 16.32
N CYS A 69 -6.99 -2.31 17.16
CA CYS A 69 -5.55 -2.24 17.45
C CYS A 69 -5.13 -3.27 18.51
N GLU A 70 -5.99 -4.19 18.94
CA GLU A 70 -5.64 -5.28 19.85
C GLU A 70 -4.46 -6.09 19.30
N ILE A 71 -3.52 -6.44 20.18
CA ILE A 71 -2.35 -7.22 19.81
C ILE A 71 -2.81 -8.67 19.58
N PRO A 72 -2.69 -9.21 18.36
CA PRO A 72 -3.10 -10.57 18.12
C PRO A 72 -2.10 -11.56 18.73
N SER A 73 -2.58 -12.76 19.05
CA SER A 73 -1.70 -13.89 19.30
C SER A 73 -1.11 -14.38 17.99
N ILE A 74 0.22 -14.44 17.91
CA ILE A 74 0.95 -14.86 16.71
C ILE A 74 1.76 -16.10 17.06
N PHE A 75 1.49 -17.19 16.35
CA PHE A 75 2.22 -18.43 16.46
C PHE A 75 3.04 -18.63 15.18
N MET A 76 4.35 -18.80 15.34
CA MET A 76 5.24 -19.05 14.22
C MET A 76 5.25 -20.54 13.93
N LEU A 77 5.02 -20.89 12.67
CA LEU A 77 5.25 -22.25 12.18
C LEU A 77 6.75 -22.50 12.03
N LYS A 78 7.13 -23.76 12.18
CA LYS A 78 8.47 -24.24 11.92
C LYS A 78 8.81 -24.02 10.46
N LEU A 79 10.04 -23.58 10.21
CA LEU A 79 10.58 -23.44 8.86
C LEU A 79 10.51 -24.79 8.13
N MET A 80 9.98 -24.72 6.92
CA MET A 80 9.66 -25.81 6.00
C MET A 80 10.83 -26.05 5.02
N ASP A 81 11.01 -27.29 4.57
CA ASP A 81 11.95 -27.66 3.48
C ASP A 81 11.31 -27.53 2.10
N GLU A 82 9.99 -27.48 2.08
CA GLU A 82 9.13 -27.46 0.92
C GLU A 82 9.30 -26.14 0.13
N SER A 83 9.31 -26.25 -1.20
CA SER A 83 9.45 -25.11 -2.09
C SER A 83 8.12 -24.38 -2.27
N ASP A 84 8.12 -23.06 -2.20
CA ASP A 84 6.98 -22.20 -2.53
C ASP A 84 6.90 -21.83 -4.03
N ASN A 85 7.90 -22.23 -4.82
CA ASN A 85 8.07 -21.80 -6.22
C ASN A 85 7.43 -22.74 -7.25
N SER A 86 6.67 -23.76 -6.82
CA SER A 86 5.93 -24.65 -7.72
C SER A 86 4.56 -25.03 -7.17
N ALA A 87 3.67 -25.46 -8.05
CA ALA A 87 2.35 -25.96 -7.67
C ALA A 87 2.42 -27.18 -6.74
N GLU A 88 3.30 -28.14 -7.05
CA GLU A 88 3.57 -29.31 -6.20
C GLU A 88 4.10 -28.90 -4.83
N GLY A 89 5.09 -27.99 -4.81
CA GLY A 89 5.72 -27.51 -3.60
C GLY A 89 4.72 -26.78 -2.68
N ILE A 90 3.83 -25.95 -3.22
CA ILE A 90 2.73 -25.35 -2.45
C ILE A 90 1.78 -26.41 -1.87
N GLY A 91 1.52 -27.49 -2.59
CA GLY A 91 0.78 -28.64 -2.05
C GLY A 91 1.45 -29.23 -0.81
N GLN A 92 2.77 -29.44 -0.87
CA GLN A 92 3.58 -29.94 0.25
C GLN A 92 3.64 -28.94 1.41
N VAL A 93 3.75 -27.63 1.13
CA VAL A 93 3.66 -26.56 2.15
C VAL A 93 2.34 -26.64 2.90
N LEU A 94 1.20 -26.80 2.20
CA LEU A 94 -0.10 -26.92 2.85
C LEU A 94 -0.24 -28.17 3.71
N GLU A 95 0.34 -29.29 3.28
CA GLU A 95 0.42 -30.53 4.06
C GLU A 95 1.25 -30.30 5.34
N SER A 96 2.41 -29.63 5.24
CA SER A 96 3.22 -29.26 6.41
C SER A 96 2.49 -28.29 7.35
N VAL A 97 1.77 -27.30 6.82
CA VAL A 97 0.93 -26.40 7.63
C VAL A 97 -0.14 -27.19 8.40
N GLN A 98 -0.79 -28.16 7.74
CA GLN A 98 -1.75 -29.03 8.39
C GLN A 98 -1.11 -29.81 9.53
N GLU A 99 0.00 -30.51 9.28
CA GLU A 99 0.71 -31.31 10.28
C GLU A 99 1.13 -30.46 11.49
N GLN A 100 1.71 -29.29 11.24
CA GLN A 100 2.16 -28.38 12.30
C GLN A 100 1.01 -27.74 13.08
N SER A 101 -0.19 -27.66 12.51
CA SER A 101 -1.40 -27.22 13.22
C SER A 101 -1.93 -28.27 14.21
N GLY A 102 -1.48 -29.53 14.10
CA GLY A 102 -1.96 -30.66 14.90
C GLY A 102 -3.37 -31.14 14.50
N LEU A 103 -3.93 -30.62 13.40
CA LEU A 103 -5.22 -31.04 12.88
C LEU A 103 -5.08 -32.28 12.00
N SER A 104 -6.05 -33.19 12.10
CA SER A 104 -6.20 -34.25 11.09
C SER A 104 -6.57 -33.66 9.73
N ALA A 105 -6.31 -34.39 8.65
CA ALA A 105 -6.67 -33.95 7.29
C ALA A 105 -8.19 -33.66 7.14
N GLN A 106 -9.02 -34.46 7.81
CA GLN A 106 -10.47 -34.26 7.84
C GLN A 106 -10.84 -32.95 8.57
N GLU A 107 -10.29 -32.71 9.75
CA GLU A 107 -10.55 -31.48 10.49
C GLU A 107 -10.07 -30.24 9.73
N PHE A 108 -8.86 -30.29 9.17
CA PHE A 108 -8.30 -29.20 8.39
C PHE A 108 -9.18 -28.86 7.20
N SER A 109 -9.58 -29.86 6.41
CA SER A 109 -10.41 -29.71 5.21
C SER A 109 -11.88 -29.35 5.51
N SER A 110 -12.37 -29.66 6.71
CA SER A 110 -13.72 -29.29 7.17
C SER A 110 -13.84 -27.81 7.58
N ARG A 111 -12.71 -27.13 7.82
CA ARG A 111 -12.64 -25.74 8.28
C ARG A 111 -12.20 -24.82 7.16
N LEU A 112 -12.75 -23.60 7.17
CA LEU A 112 -12.26 -22.57 6.26
C LEU A 112 -10.87 -22.12 6.71
N GLN A 113 -9.91 -22.07 5.79
CA GLN A 113 -8.52 -21.70 6.04
C GLN A 113 -8.16 -20.45 5.22
N PRO A 114 -8.40 -19.24 5.76
CA PRO A 114 -7.90 -18.00 5.15
C PRO A 114 -6.37 -17.96 5.22
N MET A 115 -5.75 -17.66 4.09
CA MET A 115 -4.29 -17.53 3.95
C MET A 115 -3.97 -16.29 3.13
N ASP A 116 -2.78 -15.74 3.32
CA ASP A 116 -2.29 -14.61 2.55
C ASP A 116 -0.95 -15.01 1.94
N GLY A 117 -0.73 -14.58 0.71
CA GLY A 117 0.52 -14.84 0.01
C GLY A 117 0.85 -13.72 -0.96
N ASP A 118 2.09 -13.71 -1.42
CA ASP A 118 2.39 -12.97 -2.63
C ASP A 118 1.67 -13.60 -3.84
N LEU A 119 1.67 -12.88 -4.96
CA LEU A 119 0.93 -13.33 -6.13
C LEU A 119 1.45 -14.67 -6.69
N GLY A 120 2.77 -14.90 -6.64
CA GLY A 120 3.37 -16.16 -7.12
C GLY A 120 2.87 -17.38 -6.34
N THR A 121 2.83 -17.26 -5.01
CA THR A 121 2.27 -18.28 -4.11
C THR A 121 0.83 -18.62 -4.50
N ILE A 122 0.01 -17.59 -4.76
CA ILE A 122 -1.41 -17.76 -5.09
C ILE A 122 -1.59 -18.39 -6.47
N GLN A 123 -0.74 -18.05 -7.44
CA GLN A 123 -0.75 -18.68 -8.76
C GLN A 123 -0.42 -20.17 -8.67
N ASN A 124 0.62 -20.52 -7.90
CA ASN A 124 0.99 -21.92 -7.66
C ASN A 124 -0.12 -22.68 -6.92
N PHE A 125 -0.74 -22.06 -5.91
CA PHE A 125 -1.90 -22.62 -5.21
C PHE A 125 -3.08 -22.89 -6.14
N ASN A 126 -3.46 -21.92 -6.97
CA ASN A 126 -4.57 -22.12 -7.90
C ASN A 126 -4.25 -23.22 -8.91
N SER A 127 -3.01 -23.31 -9.37
CA SER A 127 -2.56 -24.35 -10.32
C SER A 127 -2.70 -25.76 -9.71
N ILE A 128 -2.26 -25.97 -8.46
CA ILE A 128 -2.43 -27.28 -7.81
C ILE A 128 -3.90 -27.57 -7.49
N ARG A 129 -4.69 -26.55 -7.13
CA ARG A 129 -6.12 -26.72 -6.88
C ARG A 129 -6.86 -27.15 -8.14
N ASP A 130 -6.54 -26.56 -9.29
CA ASP A 130 -7.14 -26.90 -10.57
C ASP A 130 -6.75 -28.32 -11.01
N LEU A 131 -5.49 -28.74 -10.81
CA LEU A 131 -5.04 -30.11 -11.08
C LEU A 131 -5.75 -31.16 -10.20
N ARG A 132 -6.15 -30.79 -8.98
CA ARG A 132 -6.87 -31.67 -8.04
C ARG A 132 -8.39 -31.56 -8.20
N HIS A 133 -8.89 -30.74 -9.12
CA HIS A 133 -10.33 -30.56 -9.35
C HIS A 133 -10.81 -31.33 -10.61
N PRO A 134 -11.94 -32.06 -10.55
CA PRO A 134 -12.75 -32.35 -9.36
C PRO A 134 -12.14 -33.46 -8.49
N SER A 135 -12.30 -33.37 -7.17
CA SER A 135 -11.94 -34.44 -6.24
C SER A 135 -13.16 -34.84 -5.41
N ALA A 136 -13.36 -36.15 -5.23
CA ALA A 136 -14.37 -36.70 -4.33
C ALA A 136 -13.98 -36.54 -2.85
N TYR A 137 -12.69 -36.35 -2.57
CA TYR A 137 -12.13 -36.25 -1.23
C TYR A 137 -11.81 -34.80 -0.89
N SER A 138 -12.39 -34.29 0.20
CA SER A 138 -12.21 -32.91 0.64
C SER A 138 -10.76 -32.59 0.99
N GLU A 139 -10.03 -33.57 1.53
CA GLU A 139 -8.63 -33.47 1.96
C GLU A 139 -7.69 -33.14 0.80
N HIS A 140 -7.99 -33.67 -0.40
CA HIS A 140 -7.17 -33.42 -1.58
C HIS A 140 -7.58 -32.15 -2.33
N SER A 141 -8.84 -31.71 -2.20
CA SER A 141 -9.40 -30.67 -3.08
C SER A 141 -8.93 -29.24 -2.80
N PHE A 142 -8.43 -28.95 -1.60
CA PHE A 142 -8.12 -27.59 -1.10
C PHE A 142 -9.26 -26.56 -1.23
N ASN A 143 -10.50 -26.99 -1.43
CA ASN A 143 -11.67 -26.10 -1.57
C ASN A 143 -11.99 -25.29 -0.30
N ASN A 144 -11.36 -25.64 0.81
CA ASN A 144 -11.48 -24.98 2.10
C ASN A 144 -10.44 -23.88 2.33
N VAL A 145 -9.39 -23.81 1.49
CA VAL A 145 -8.35 -22.80 1.55
C VAL A 145 -8.72 -21.61 0.66
N ILE A 146 -8.66 -20.39 1.23
CA ILE A 146 -8.87 -19.15 0.50
C ILE A 146 -7.60 -18.31 0.63
N PHE A 147 -6.97 -18.02 -0.49
CA PHE A 147 -5.86 -17.09 -0.54
C PHE A 147 -6.33 -15.65 -0.81
N GLN A 148 -5.85 -14.72 0.01
CA GLN A 148 -5.94 -13.28 -0.19
C GLN A 148 -4.59 -12.76 -0.70
N LEU A 149 -4.63 -11.74 -1.55
CA LEU A 149 -3.43 -11.03 -1.97
C LEU A 149 -2.80 -10.34 -0.76
N GLY A 150 -1.50 -10.57 -0.56
CA GLY A 150 -0.73 -9.89 0.47
C GLY A 150 -0.84 -8.37 0.31
N GLY A 151 -1.28 -7.69 1.38
CA GLY A 151 -1.56 -6.26 1.34
C GLY A 151 -0.33 -5.42 0.98
N SER A 152 0.85 -5.81 1.47
CA SER A 152 2.08 -5.07 1.19
C SER A 152 2.60 -5.34 -0.22
N HIS A 153 2.63 -6.60 -0.65
CA HIS A 153 3.04 -6.94 -2.01
C HIS A 153 2.12 -6.31 -3.07
N THR A 154 0.82 -6.24 -2.81
CA THR A 154 -0.14 -5.54 -3.68
C THR A 154 0.22 -4.06 -3.81
N MET A 155 0.41 -3.36 -2.67
CA MET A 155 0.83 -1.95 -2.68
C MET A 155 2.18 -1.74 -3.36
N TRP A 156 3.18 -2.56 -3.04
CA TRP A 156 4.54 -2.43 -3.58
C TRP A 156 4.59 -2.59 -5.09
N ASN A 157 3.96 -3.63 -5.64
CA ASN A 157 3.99 -3.90 -7.07
C ASN A 157 3.20 -2.85 -7.86
N ILE A 158 2.03 -2.44 -7.38
CA ILE A 158 1.23 -1.41 -8.06
C ILE A 158 1.94 -0.04 -7.99
N ALA A 159 2.46 0.34 -6.82
CA ALA A 159 3.21 1.59 -6.67
C ALA A 159 4.46 1.63 -7.55
N GLN A 160 5.19 0.51 -7.66
CA GLN A 160 6.36 0.40 -8.53
C GLN A 160 5.99 0.61 -10.00
N VAL A 161 4.90 0.00 -10.46
CA VAL A 161 4.46 0.18 -11.85
C VAL A 161 4.00 1.61 -12.10
N ILE A 162 3.19 2.20 -11.21
CA ILE A 162 2.80 3.63 -11.30
C ILE A 162 4.04 4.52 -11.39
N LEU A 163 5.01 4.33 -10.50
CA LEU A 163 6.25 5.12 -10.51
C LEU A 163 7.04 4.96 -11.80
N THR A 164 7.14 3.73 -12.31
CA THR A 164 7.86 3.44 -13.56
C THR A 164 7.15 4.05 -14.77
N THR A 165 5.82 4.00 -14.81
CA THR A 165 5.00 4.61 -15.88
C THR A 165 5.21 6.12 -15.96
N HIS A 166 5.33 6.79 -14.82
CA HIS A 166 5.54 8.25 -14.75
C HIS A 166 7.01 8.66 -14.65
N PHE A 167 7.94 7.71 -14.74
CA PHE A 167 9.34 8.02 -14.44
C PHE A 167 9.93 9.02 -15.41
N GLY A 168 9.59 8.90 -16.69
CA GLY A 168 10.13 9.70 -17.79
C GLY A 168 11.44 9.15 -18.34
N ASP A 169 12.10 9.97 -19.14
CA ASP A 169 13.37 9.66 -19.81
C ASP A 169 14.49 10.60 -19.33
N PRO A 170 15.37 10.15 -18.41
CA PRO A 170 16.50 10.93 -17.93
C PRO A 170 17.51 11.34 -19.00
N SER A 171 17.50 10.68 -20.17
CA SER A 171 18.38 11.04 -21.29
C SER A 171 17.88 12.25 -22.09
N ASN A 172 16.63 12.65 -21.89
CA ASN A 172 16.00 13.79 -22.54
C ASN A 172 15.79 14.93 -21.54
N GLU A 173 16.61 15.99 -21.61
CA GLU A 173 16.50 17.15 -20.70
C GLU A 173 15.14 17.88 -20.76
N LYS A 174 14.38 17.71 -21.85
CA LYS A 174 13.04 18.29 -22.01
C LYS A 174 11.93 17.42 -21.41
N ASP A 175 12.23 16.19 -21.03
CA ASP A 175 11.27 15.29 -20.40
C ASP A 175 11.02 15.71 -18.95
N VAL A 176 9.77 16.02 -18.63
CA VAL A 176 9.35 16.47 -17.29
C VAL A 176 8.84 15.32 -16.41
N GLY A 177 9.39 14.12 -16.58
CA GLY A 177 9.05 12.95 -15.78
C GLY A 177 9.48 13.06 -14.32
N VAL A 178 9.05 12.08 -13.52
CA VAL A 178 9.33 12.03 -12.06
C VAL A 178 10.82 12.09 -11.75
N TRP A 179 11.70 11.62 -12.64
CA TRP A 179 13.15 11.70 -12.44
C TRP A 179 13.63 13.15 -12.15
N GLN A 180 13.08 14.16 -12.85
CA GLN A 180 13.44 15.57 -12.60
C GLN A 180 12.95 16.06 -11.24
N TYR A 181 11.80 15.58 -10.80
CA TYR A 181 11.23 15.92 -9.50
C TYR A 181 12.09 15.34 -8.38
N LEU A 182 12.58 14.11 -8.56
CA LEU A 182 13.50 13.46 -7.62
C LEU A 182 14.81 14.23 -7.51
N GLU A 183 15.43 14.60 -8.64
CA GLU A 183 16.67 15.38 -8.66
C GLU A 183 16.49 16.75 -8.01
N ALA A 184 15.39 17.45 -8.29
CA ALA A 184 15.09 18.74 -7.67
C ALA A 184 14.85 18.63 -6.15
N LEU A 185 14.48 17.44 -5.66
CA LEU A 185 14.36 17.12 -4.24
C LEU A 185 15.68 16.61 -3.62
N GLY A 186 16.77 16.55 -4.39
CA GLY A 186 18.07 16.02 -3.95
C GLY A 186 18.08 14.49 -3.81
N ILE A 187 17.20 13.79 -4.52
CA ILE A 187 17.07 12.34 -4.49
C ILE A 187 17.61 11.78 -5.82
N PRO A 188 18.74 11.05 -5.80
CA PRO A 188 19.29 10.47 -7.03
C PRO A 188 18.32 9.49 -7.66
N HIS A 189 17.87 9.79 -8.88
CA HIS A 189 16.81 9.03 -9.54
C HIS A 189 17.19 7.56 -9.80
N GLU A 190 18.48 7.24 -10.00
CA GLU A 190 18.95 5.87 -10.26
C GLU A 190 18.83 4.94 -9.03
N LYS A 191 18.62 5.52 -7.85
CA LYS A 191 18.46 4.77 -6.59
C LYS A 191 17.01 4.42 -6.28
N VAL A 192 16.05 5.01 -6.99
CA VAL A 192 14.62 4.94 -6.64
C VAL A 192 13.93 3.68 -7.15
N ILE A 193 14.21 3.25 -8.39
CA ILE A 193 13.58 2.07 -9.01
C ILE A 193 14.20 0.73 -8.53
N GLN A 194 15.20 0.77 -7.65
CA GLN A 194 15.87 -0.44 -7.19
C GLN A 194 14.89 -1.35 -6.41
N LYS A 195 14.65 -2.58 -6.92
CA LYS A 195 13.74 -3.61 -6.34
C LYS A 195 14.07 -4.07 -4.90
N LYS A 196 14.98 -3.40 -4.20
CA LYS A 196 15.51 -3.80 -2.89
C LYS A 196 14.85 -3.06 -1.72
N ASP A 197 14.29 -1.86 -1.94
CA ASP A 197 13.71 -1.05 -0.85
C ASP A 197 12.38 -0.38 -1.24
N PHE A 198 11.30 -1.16 -1.16
CA PHE A 198 9.94 -0.64 -1.39
C PHE A 198 9.51 0.41 -0.36
N THR A 199 10.08 0.40 0.85
CA THR A 199 9.72 1.39 1.88
C THR A 199 10.26 2.77 1.46
N LEU A 200 11.51 2.82 1.00
CA LEU A 200 12.11 4.03 0.48
C LEU A 200 11.39 4.53 -0.78
N MET A 201 11.05 3.63 -1.71
CA MET A 201 10.30 3.97 -2.91
C MET A 201 8.97 4.68 -2.57
N LEU A 202 8.15 4.10 -1.69
CA LEU A 202 6.87 4.71 -1.26
C LEU A 202 7.07 6.08 -0.61
N GLN A 203 8.12 6.23 0.20
CA GLN A 203 8.45 7.51 0.81
C GLN A 203 8.84 8.57 -0.23
N GLN A 204 9.59 8.19 -1.26
CA GLN A 204 10.00 9.10 -2.33
C GLN A 204 8.82 9.51 -3.21
N MET A 205 7.89 8.58 -3.51
CA MET A 205 6.63 8.91 -4.18
C MET A 205 5.81 9.92 -3.36
N GLU A 206 5.70 9.71 -2.04
CA GLU A 206 5.01 10.64 -1.14
C GLU A 206 5.66 12.04 -1.13
N LEU A 207 7.00 12.12 -1.16
CA LEU A 207 7.72 13.39 -1.25
C LEU A 207 7.43 14.11 -2.57
N VAL A 208 7.55 13.41 -3.70
CA VAL A 208 7.25 13.99 -5.01
C VAL A 208 5.80 14.49 -5.07
N HIS A 209 4.85 13.72 -4.52
CA HIS A 209 3.45 14.12 -4.41
C HIS A 209 3.27 15.41 -3.59
N LYS A 210 3.83 15.45 -2.38
CA LYS A 210 3.72 16.62 -1.48
C LYS A 210 4.38 17.87 -2.05
N ALA A 211 5.54 17.72 -2.69
CA ALA A 211 6.24 18.84 -3.33
C ALA A 211 5.42 19.43 -4.49
N THR A 212 4.77 18.56 -5.27
CA THR A 212 3.87 18.98 -6.35
C THR A 212 2.66 19.73 -5.79
N LEU A 213 1.99 19.20 -4.78
CA LEU A 213 0.87 19.87 -4.10
C LEU A 213 1.28 21.21 -3.48
N TYR A 214 2.49 21.29 -2.92
CA TYR A 214 3.04 22.55 -2.40
C TYR A 214 3.14 23.60 -3.50
N HIS A 215 3.63 23.22 -4.69
CA HIS A 215 3.69 24.13 -5.82
C HIS A 215 2.28 24.55 -6.30
N CYS A 216 1.33 23.62 -6.41
CA CYS A 216 -0.08 23.92 -6.73
C CYS A 216 -0.70 24.93 -5.75
N LEU A 217 -0.48 24.74 -4.44
CA LEU A 217 -0.97 25.67 -3.41
C LEU A 217 -0.36 27.06 -3.57
N ARG A 218 0.93 27.16 -3.88
CA ARG A 218 1.58 28.45 -4.13
C ARG A 218 1.04 29.16 -5.36
N MET A 219 0.66 28.42 -6.40
CA MET A 219 0.00 28.96 -7.59
C MET A 219 -1.40 29.49 -7.31
N VAL A 220 -2.18 28.80 -6.46
CA VAL A 220 -3.47 29.30 -5.96
C VAL A 220 -3.29 30.60 -5.19
N MET A 221 -2.30 30.63 -4.30
CA MET A 221 -2.00 31.79 -3.46
C MET A 221 -1.27 32.92 -4.22
N LYS A 222 -0.88 32.72 -5.48
CA LYS A 222 -0.05 33.65 -6.29
C LYS A 222 1.25 34.01 -5.61
N THR A 223 1.90 33.02 -5.01
CA THR A 223 3.16 33.16 -4.28
C THR A 223 4.29 32.33 -4.88
N GLU A 224 4.12 31.68 -6.01
CA GLU A 224 5.09 30.75 -6.62
C GLU A 224 6.47 31.38 -6.90
N LYS A 225 6.51 32.69 -7.17
CA LYS A 225 7.75 33.47 -7.38
C LYS A 225 8.35 34.04 -6.09
N HIS A 226 7.63 33.99 -4.98
CA HIS A 226 8.14 34.48 -3.69
C HIS A 226 9.28 33.59 -3.18
N LYS A 227 10.06 34.08 -2.21
CA LYS A 227 11.04 33.24 -1.52
C LYS A 227 10.30 32.19 -0.69
N VAL A 228 10.80 30.95 -0.71
CA VAL A 228 10.28 29.89 0.18
C VAL A 228 10.47 30.32 1.63
N ASN A 229 9.37 30.37 2.37
CA ASN A 229 9.31 30.56 3.81
C ASN A 229 8.59 29.37 4.44
N LEU A 230 9.19 28.76 5.45
CA LEU A 230 8.61 27.63 6.19
C LEU A 230 8.02 28.07 7.54
N GLU A 231 8.08 29.36 7.86
CA GLU A 231 7.32 29.93 8.96
C GLU A 231 5.83 29.91 8.60
N ARG A 232 5.06 29.18 9.40
CA ARG A 232 3.64 28.95 9.15
C ARG A 232 2.83 29.94 9.95
N GLU A 233 2.36 30.97 9.27
CA GLU A 233 1.48 31.95 9.87
C GLU A 233 0.06 31.39 10.02
N LYS A 234 -0.68 31.93 11.00
CA LYS A 234 -2.09 31.61 11.14
C LYS A 234 -2.90 32.45 10.16
N ILE A 235 -3.73 31.78 9.36
CA ILE A 235 -4.68 32.42 8.45
C ILE A 235 -6.11 32.15 8.92
N ALA A 236 -7.06 32.98 8.49
CA ALA A 236 -8.48 32.75 8.78
C ALA A 236 -8.91 31.35 8.30
N THR A 237 -9.66 30.61 9.11
CA THR A 237 -10.14 29.25 8.76
C THR A 237 -10.93 29.22 7.45
N GLY A 238 -11.68 30.28 7.12
CA GLY A 238 -12.36 30.41 5.82
C GLY A 238 -11.38 30.47 4.63
N ALA A 239 -10.26 31.18 4.79
CA ALA A 239 -9.21 31.26 3.77
C ALA A 239 -8.43 29.94 3.65
N TRP A 240 -8.18 29.27 4.78
CA TRP A 240 -7.63 27.90 4.80
C TRP A 240 -8.48 26.96 3.93
N ASN A 241 -9.80 26.94 4.16
CA ASN A 241 -10.71 26.12 3.38
C ASN A 241 -10.73 26.54 1.91
N SER A 242 -10.87 27.83 1.60
CA SER A 242 -10.99 28.29 0.21
C SER A 242 -9.75 27.95 -0.64
N ILE A 243 -8.55 28.10 -0.07
CA ILE A 243 -7.29 27.77 -0.77
C ILE A 243 -7.21 26.28 -1.08
N ILE A 244 -7.56 25.42 -0.12
CA ILE A 244 -7.56 23.96 -0.31
C ILE A 244 -8.56 23.56 -1.40
N LEU A 245 -9.77 24.10 -1.34
CA LEU A 245 -10.82 23.80 -2.31
C LEU A 245 -10.46 24.31 -3.71
N GLU A 246 -9.92 25.51 -3.83
CA GLU A 246 -9.45 26.03 -5.12
C GLU A 246 -8.32 25.16 -5.70
N CYS A 247 -7.37 24.73 -4.86
CA CYS A 247 -6.30 23.82 -5.26
C CYS A 247 -6.86 22.47 -5.74
N TYR A 248 -7.86 21.94 -5.05
CA TYR A 248 -8.54 20.72 -5.47
C TYR A 248 -9.22 20.90 -6.83
N GLU A 249 -10.07 21.92 -6.98
CA GLU A 249 -10.83 22.16 -8.20
C GLU A 249 -9.92 22.36 -9.42
N ARG A 250 -8.84 23.14 -9.27
CA ARG A 250 -7.91 23.46 -10.35
C ARG A 250 -7.02 22.30 -10.76
N PHE A 251 -6.57 21.46 -9.82
CA PHE A 251 -5.47 20.51 -10.08
C PHE A 251 -5.80 19.05 -9.74
N CYS A 252 -6.75 18.79 -8.85
CA CYS A 252 -6.98 17.44 -8.31
C CYS A 252 -8.35 16.85 -8.68
N SER A 253 -9.28 17.65 -9.20
CA SER A 253 -10.62 17.23 -9.57
C SER A 253 -10.63 16.34 -10.83
N PRO A 254 -11.62 15.44 -11.00
CA PRO A 254 -11.83 14.74 -12.27
C PRO A 254 -12.03 15.70 -13.45
N ARG A 255 -12.72 16.81 -13.20
CA ARG A 255 -12.98 17.86 -14.20
C ARG A 255 -11.68 18.48 -14.70
N SER A 256 -10.75 18.86 -13.81
CA SER A 256 -9.49 19.47 -14.25
C SER A 256 -8.65 18.52 -15.10
N ARG A 257 -8.59 17.23 -14.74
CA ARG A 257 -7.94 16.20 -15.57
C ARG A 257 -8.59 16.07 -16.95
N HIS A 258 -9.92 16.12 -17.01
CA HIS A 258 -10.67 16.02 -18.26
C HIS A 258 -10.47 17.24 -19.16
N GLU A 259 -10.48 18.46 -18.61
CA GLU A 259 -10.20 19.67 -19.39
C GLU A 259 -8.74 19.69 -19.87
N ALA A 260 -7.78 19.35 -19.01
CA ALA A 260 -6.37 19.26 -19.40
C ALA A 260 -6.13 18.23 -20.53
N ALA A 261 -6.95 17.17 -20.62
CA ALA A 261 -6.85 16.18 -21.69
C ALA A 261 -7.25 16.71 -23.08
N LYS A 262 -7.96 17.84 -23.13
CA LYS A 262 -8.39 18.50 -24.38
C LYS A 262 -7.34 19.47 -24.93
N GLU A 263 -6.38 19.85 -24.10
CA GLU A 263 -5.30 20.75 -24.50
C GLU A 263 -4.38 20.09 -25.53
N SER A 264 -3.77 20.90 -26.39
CA SER A 264 -2.85 20.40 -27.42
C SER A 264 -1.54 19.87 -26.82
N CYS A 265 -1.11 20.44 -25.70
CA CYS A 265 0.06 20.01 -24.96
C CYS A 265 -0.34 18.99 -23.88
N PRO A 266 0.24 17.78 -23.86
CA PRO A 266 -0.13 16.75 -22.88
C PRO A 266 0.50 16.99 -21.49
N LYS A 267 1.31 18.04 -21.32
CA LYS A 267 2.13 18.25 -20.11
C LYS A 267 1.27 18.33 -18.85
N LEU A 268 0.28 19.24 -18.83
CA LEU A 268 -0.61 19.40 -17.69
C LEU A 268 -1.41 18.11 -17.44
N HIS A 269 -2.00 17.51 -18.49
CA HIS A 269 -2.76 16.28 -18.34
C HIS A 269 -1.94 15.15 -17.69
N ASN A 270 -0.72 14.92 -18.18
CA ASN A 270 0.18 13.90 -17.63
C ASN A 270 0.52 14.16 -16.17
N LEU A 271 0.76 15.41 -15.80
CA LEU A 271 1.00 15.79 -14.40
C LEU A 271 -0.22 15.50 -13.52
N LEU A 272 -1.43 15.90 -13.95
CA LEU A 272 -2.64 15.73 -13.14
C LEU A 272 -3.02 14.24 -13.00
N VAL A 273 -2.79 13.42 -14.03
CA VAL A 273 -2.95 11.95 -13.95
C VAL A 273 -1.95 11.38 -12.95
N ARG A 274 -0.66 11.73 -13.05
CA ARG A 274 0.35 11.29 -12.08
C ARG A 274 -0.02 11.65 -10.65
N MET A 275 -0.50 12.87 -10.42
CA MET A 275 -0.93 13.31 -9.09
C MET A 275 -2.07 12.43 -8.55
N GLN A 276 -3.03 12.04 -9.40
CA GLN A 276 -4.11 11.12 -9.01
C GLN A 276 -3.58 9.73 -8.68
N GLU A 277 -2.72 9.16 -9.51
CA GLU A 277 -2.18 7.83 -9.24
C GLU A 277 -1.30 7.82 -7.98
N PHE A 278 -0.47 8.86 -7.77
CA PHE A 278 0.34 9.01 -6.56
C PHE A 278 -0.53 9.21 -5.31
N SER A 279 -1.63 9.97 -5.42
CA SER A 279 -2.60 10.13 -4.33
C SER A 279 -3.19 8.79 -3.89
N THR A 280 -3.49 7.87 -4.83
CA THR A 280 -3.98 6.52 -4.46
C THR A 280 -2.94 5.71 -3.70
N VAL A 281 -1.65 5.79 -4.07
CA VAL A 281 -0.55 5.11 -3.37
C VAL A 281 -0.34 5.67 -1.96
N VAL A 282 -0.39 7.00 -1.84
CA VAL A 282 -0.29 7.68 -0.53
C VAL A 282 -1.46 7.28 0.36
N GLU A 283 -2.70 7.27 -0.14
CA GLU A 283 -3.86 6.87 0.64
C GLU A 283 -3.83 5.39 1.02
N ALA A 284 -3.48 4.48 0.10
CA ALA A 284 -3.35 3.06 0.43
C ALA A 284 -2.35 2.85 1.58
N ASN A 285 -1.19 3.50 1.54
CA ASN A 285 -0.19 3.42 2.59
C ASN A 285 -0.69 4.01 3.92
N ASN A 286 -1.42 5.13 3.88
CA ASN A 286 -2.00 5.76 5.07
C ASN A 286 -3.12 4.92 5.69
N ALA A 287 -4.05 4.42 4.87
CA ALA A 287 -5.12 3.51 5.28
C ALA A 287 -4.54 2.23 5.90
N MET A 288 -3.52 1.64 5.28
CA MET A 288 -2.82 0.47 5.82
C MET A 288 -2.18 0.75 7.18
N LYS A 289 -1.52 1.89 7.38
CA LYS A 289 -0.93 2.28 8.68
C LYS A 289 -2.01 2.52 9.73
N ALA A 290 -3.12 3.16 9.35
CA ALA A 290 -4.25 3.46 10.21
C ALA A 290 -5.07 2.21 10.59
N GLY A 291 -4.91 1.11 9.86
CA GLY A 291 -5.74 -0.09 10.01
C GLY A 291 -7.15 0.11 9.46
N ASP A 292 -7.36 1.09 8.58
CA ASP A 292 -8.68 1.37 7.99
C ASP A 292 -8.85 0.57 6.70
N ILE A 293 -9.47 -0.61 6.84
CA ILE A 293 -9.69 -1.52 5.72
C ILE A 293 -10.76 -0.99 4.77
N GLY A 294 -11.70 -0.18 5.25
CA GLY A 294 -12.71 0.47 4.40
C GLY A 294 -12.06 1.40 3.38
N ARG A 295 -11.17 2.27 3.86
CA ARG A 295 -10.39 3.16 2.98
C ARG A 295 -9.49 2.40 2.01
N LEU A 296 -8.83 1.34 2.48
CA LEU A 296 -7.97 0.52 1.63
C LEU A 296 -8.75 -0.18 0.51
N ILE A 297 -9.94 -0.72 0.81
CA ILE A 297 -10.79 -1.38 -0.19
C ILE A 297 -11.30 -0.40 -1.25
N ASN A 298 -11.61 0.85 -0.88
CA ASN A 298 -11.95 1.88 -1.86
C ASN A 298 -10.80 2.13 -2.85
N ILE A 299 -9.54 2.20 -2.36
CA ILE A 299 -8.37 2.31 -3.24
C ILE A 299 -8.19 1.05 -4.10
N TRP A 300 -8.42 -0.14 -3.54
CA TRP A 300 -8.30 -1.39 -4.30
C TRP A 300 -9.36 -1.52 -5.41
N LYS A 301 -10.56 -0.97 -5.22
CA LYS A 301 -11.56 -0.82 -6.29
C LYS A 301 -11.01 0.05 -7.42
N MET A 302 -10.42 1.21 -7.12
CA MET A 302 -9.78 2.06 -8.13
C MET A 302 -8.64 1.34 -8.85
N TRP A 303 -7.77 0.66 -8.09
CA TRP A 303 -6.66 -0.11 -8.65
C TRP A 303 -7.10 -1.30 -9.50
N SER A 304 -8.27 -1.88 -9.24
CA SER A 304 -8.84 -2.94 -10.08
C SER A 304 -9.09 -2.46 -11.51
N VAL A 305 -9.45 -1.18 -11.69
CA VAL A 305 -9.61 -0.55 -13.00
C VAL A 305 -8.27 -0.05 -13.54
N MET A 306 -7.50 0.69 -12.73
CA MET A 306 -6.21 1.27 -13.16
C MET A 306 -5.19 0.22 -13.61
N SER A 307 -5.17 -0.95 -12.95
CA SER A 307 -4.26 -2.03 -13.32
C SER A 307 -4.52 -2.61 -14.71
N GLN A 308 -5.70 -2.37 -15.31
CA GLN A 308 -5.99 -2.77 -16.69
C GLN A 308 -5.23 -1.92 -17.71
N SER A 309 -4.93 -0.64 -17.40
CA SER A 309 -4.20 0.26 -18.30
C SER A 309 -2.69 0.30 -18.03
N LEU A 310 -2.25 -0.09 -16.83
CA LEU A 310 -0.85 -0.08 -16.44
C LEU A 310 -0.11 -1.34 -16.93
N LYS A 311 0.81 -1.15 -17.88
CA LYS A 311 1.64 -2.25 -18.42
C LYS A 311 2.51 -2.88 -17.34
N GLY A 312 2.61 -4.21 -17.33
CA GLY A 312 3.43 -4.96 -16.37
C GLY A 312 2.69 -5.50 -15.15
N LEU A 313 1.40 -5.17 -14.98
CA LEU A 313 0.54 -5.73 -13.92
C LEU A 313 -0.34 -6.90 -14.39
N THR A 314 0.03 -7.62 -15.45
CA THR A 314 -0.82 -8.66 -16.10
C THR A 314 -1.49 -9.63 -15.12
N HIS A 315 -0.78 -10.07 -14.07
CA HIS A 315 -1.38 -10.94 -13.06
C HIS A 315 -2.21 -10.17 -12.03
N TYR A 316 -1.75 -9.03 -11.51
CA TYR A 316 -2.52 -8.21 -10.57
C TYR A 316 -3.82 -7.68 -11.19
N ALA A 317 -3.80 -7.32 -12.48
CA ALA A 317 -4.97 -6.93 -13.26
C ALA A 317 -6.04 -8.03 -13.34
N SER A 318 -5.69 -9.30 -13.14
CA SER A 318 -6.65 -10.39 -13.07
C SER A 318 -7.06 -10.72 -11.62
N TYR A 319 -6.10 -10.75 -10.70
CA TYR A 319 -6.32 -11.26 -9.35
C TYR A 319 -6.93 -10.23 -8.39
N LEU A 320 -6.53 -8.95 -8.48
CA LEU A 320 -7.05 -7.92 -7.59
C LEU A 320 -8.55 -7.68 -7.80
N PRO A 321 -9.08 -7.54 -9.02
CA PRO A 321 -10.52 -7.39 -9.23
C PRO A 321 -11.33 -8.57 -8.68
N ARG A 322 -10.82 -9.80 -8.84
CA ARG A 322 -11.47 -11.02 -8.30
C ARG A 322 -11.57 -10.98 -6.78
N LEU A 323 -10.49 -10.57 -6.10
CA LEU A 323 -10.48 -10.44 -4.66
C LEU A 323 -11.43 -9.32 -4.19
N VAL A 324 -11.44 -8.18 -4.89
CA VAL A 324 -12.36 -7.08 -4.60
C VAL A 324 -13.81 -7.54 -4.70
N LEU A 325 -14.22 -8.17 -5.82
CA LEU A 325 -15.58 -8.70 -5.97
C LEU A 325 -15.92 -9.75 -4.91
N LEU A 326 -14.97 -10.61 -4.58
CA LEU A 326 -15.15 -11.60 -3.51
C LEU A 326 -15.50 -10.91 -2.20
N LEU A 327 -14.74 -9.88 -1.83
CA LEU A 327 -14.91 -9.18 -0.55
C LEU A 327 -16.10 -8.22 -0.52
N THR A 328 -16.50 -7.62 -1.64
CA THR A 328 -17.54 -6.58 -1.65
C THR A 328 -18.91 -7.06 -2.14
N GLU A 329 -18.95 -7.99 -3.10
CA GLU A 329 -20.19 -8.40 -3.76
C GLU A 329 -20.63 -9.83 -3.46
N ILE A 330 -19.67 -10.76 -3.31
CA ILE A 330 -19.97 -12.20 -3.30
C ILE A 330 -20.14 -12.72 -1.86
N LEU A 331 -19.24 -12.36 -0.95
CA LEU A 331 -19.26 -12.93 0.39
C LEU A 331 -20.34 -12.28 1.28
N PRO A 332 -21.04 -13.07 2.11
CA PRO A 332 -21.92 -12.55 3.14
C PRO A 332 -21.18 -11.59 4.07
N ALA A 333 -21.88 -10.57 4.58
CA ALA A 333 -21.28 -9.48 5.35
C ALA A 333 -20.34 -9.93 6.48
N SER A 334 -20.69 -10.99 7.22
CA SER A 334 -19.86 -11.51 8.31
C SER A 334 -18.55 -12.14 7.82
N LEU A 335 -18.59 -12.87 6.69
CA LEU A 335 -17.41 -13.52 6.11
C LEU A 335 -16.54 -12.50 5.37
N SER A 336 -17.16 -11.55 4.66
CA SER A 336 -16.47 -10.39 4.09
C SER A 336 -15.72 -9.63 5.18
N LYS A 337 -16.39 -9.32 6.30
CA LYS A 337 -15.76 -8.64 7.45
C LYS A 337 -14.60 -9.45 8.00
N LEU A 338 -14.77 -10.77 8.20
CA LEU A 338 -13.70 -11.64 8.67
C LEU A 338 -12.46 -11.54 7.78
N LEU A 339 -12.60 -11.73 6.47
CA LEU A 339 -11.47 -11.71 5.55
C LEU A 339 -10.84 -10.32 5.44
N ARG A 340 -11.64 -9.25 5.39
CA ARG A 340 -11.13 -7.86 5.37
C ARG A 340 -10.36 -7.52 6.65
N HIS A 341 -10.94 -7.81 7.81
CA HIS A 341 -10.32 -7.51 9.12
C HIS A 341 -9.12 -8.41 9.43
N ASN A 342 -8.91 -9.49 8.66
CA ASN A 342 -7.76 -10.37 8.81
C ASN A 342 -6.55 -9.97 7.95
N MET A 343 -6.67 -8.98 7.07
CA MET A 343 -5.58 -8.55 6.18
C MET A 343 -4.48 -7.75 6.87
N LEU A 344 -4.86 -6.94 7.87
CA LEU A 344 -3.98 -6.06 8.62
C LEU A 344 -4.13 -6.33 10.11
N PHE A 345 -3.07 -6.06 10.87
CA PHE A 345 -3.13 -6.06 12.34
C PHE A 345 -2.10 -5.09 12.91
N SER A 346 -2.23 -4.72 14.19
CA SER A 346 -1.25 -3.91 14.92
C SER A 346 -0.33 -4.79 15.78
N PRO A 347 0.94 -5.01 15.40
CA PRO A 347 1.85 -5.84 16.20
C PRO A 347 2.22 -5.22 17.54
N SER A 348 1.97 -3.92 17.72
CA SER A 348 2.41 -3.15 18.90
C SER A 348 1.26 -2.66 19.77
N GLY A 349 0.01 -2.90 19.38
CA GLY A 349 -1.15 -2.37 20.11
C GLY A 349 -1.46 -0.90 19.81
N ARG A 350 -0.55 -0.20 19.12
CA ARG A 350 -0.64 1.25 18.94
C ARG A 350 -1.51 1.62 17.73
N PRO A 351 -2.36 2.65 17.85
CA PRO A 351 -2.99 3.27 16.68
C PRO A 351 -1.95 3.72 15.65
N ASN A 352 -2.34 3.71 14.37
CA ASN A 352 -1.48 4.09 13.24
C ASN A 352 -0.18 3.25 13.07
N HIS A 353 -0.12 2.06 13.67
CA HIS A 353 1.01 1.13 13.56
C HIS A 353 0.59 -0.25 13.01
N PHE A 354 -0.40 -0.27 12.14
CA PHE A 354 -0.84 -1.48 11.48
C PHE A 354 0.13 -1.90 10.35
N VAL A 355 0.21 -3.20 10.11
CA VAL A 355 0.95 -3.81 9.00
C VAL A 355 0.13 -4.93 8.39
N ALA A 356 0.36 -5.21 7.11
CA ALA A 356 -0.17 -6.43 6.51
C ALA A 356 0.65 -7.65 6.94
N LYS A 357 -0.01 -8.82 6.93
CA LYS A 357 0.57 -10.09 7.39
C LYS A 357 1.81 -10.51 6.61
N ASP A 358 1.77 -10.35 5.29
CA ASP A 358 2.89 -10.64 4.41
C ASP A 358 4.16 -9.85 4.79
N ARG A 359 4.04 -8.54 5.04
CA ARG A 359 5.16 -7.72 5.52
C ARG A 359 5.63 -8.09 6.92
N TYR A 360 4.72 -8.50 7.80
CA TYR A 360 5.14 -8.99 9.11
C TYR A 360 5.99 -10.26 8.98
N LEU A 361 5.56 -11.19 8.12
CA LEU A 361 6.28 -12.42 7.82
C LEU A 361 7.65 -12.14 7.17
N GLU A 362 7.73 -11.20 6.21
CA GLU A 362 9.00 -10.73 5.63
C GLU A 362 9.98 -10.23 6.69
N ASN A 363 9.49 -9.50 7.70
CA ASN A 363 10.33 -9.08 8.81
C ASN A 363 10.84 -10.27 9.64
N MET A 364 10.03 -11.29 9.87
CA MET A 364 10.47 -12.50 10.57
C MET A 364 11.50 -13.29 9.76
N ASN A 365 11.28 -13.41 8.44
CA ASN A 365 12.22 -14.01 7.50
C ASN A 365 13.56 -13.26 7.49
N TYR A 366 13.54 -11.92 7.54
CA TYR A 366 14.75 -11.11 7.70
C TYR A 366 15.51 -11.49 8.98
N TRP A 367 14.84 -11.63 10.12
CA TRP A 367 15.51 -11.98 11.37
C TRP A 367 16.10 -13.39 11.34
N LEU A 368 15.41 -14.35 10.71
CA LEU A 368 15.97 -15.68 10.50
C LEU A 368 17.27 -15.63 9.68
N LYS A 369 17.26 -14.89 8.56
CA LYS A 369 18.46 -14.66 7.73
C LYS A 369 19.55 -13.91 8.52
N PHE A 370 19.18 -12.93 9.33
CA PHE A 370 20.10 -12.15 10.17
C PHE A 370 20.86 -13.04 11.15
N PHE A 371 20.16 -13.94 11.85
CA PHE A 371 20.77 -14.88 12.79
C PHE A 371 21.57 -15.96 12.08
N PHE A 372 21.05 -16.49 10.96
CA PHE A 372 21.76 -17.48 10.16
C PHE A 372 23.11 -16.95 9.64
N ASN A 373 23.11 -15.78 9.01
CA ASN A 373 24.31 -15.18 8.42
C ASN A 373 25.34 -14.71 9.45
N ARG A 374 24.96 -14.61 10.74
CA ARG A 374 25.85 -14.23 11.84
C ARG A 374 26.23 -15.39 12.74
N GLY A 375 25.66 -16.58 12.51
CA GLY A 375 26.21 -17.78 13.11
C GLY A 375 27.51 -18.13 12.39
N GLY A 376 28.52 -18.57 13.15
CA GLY A 376 29.82 -18.94 12.60
C GLY A 376 29.76 -20.20 11.73
N VAL A 377 30.94 -20.73 11.38
CA VAL A 377 31.08 -22.04 10.74
C VAL A 377 30.36 -23.09 11.59
N GLY A 378 29.37 -23.78 11.03
CA GLY A 378 28.54 -24.76 11.75
C GLY A 378 27.14 -24.29 12.13
N THR A 379 26.64 -23.18 11.57
CA THR A 379 25.21 -22.82 11.70
C THR A 379 24.34 -23.89 11.07
N GLU A 380 23.88 -24.82 11.90
CA GLU A 380 23.11 -25.97 11.49
C GLU A 380 21.71 -25.54 11.08
N VAL A 381 21.32 -25.82 9.83
CA VAL A 381 19.96 -25.55 9.31
C VAL A 381 18.90 -26.17 10.21
N GLN A 382 19.18 -27.31 10.84
CA GLN A 382 18.28 -27.93 11.81
C GLN A 382 18.04 -27.05 13.04
N ARG A 383 19.03 -26.29 13.51
CA ARG A 383 18.83 -25.34 14.61
C ARG A 383 17.98 -24.14 14.18
N LEU A 384 18.18 -23.66 12.95
CA LEU A 384 17.33 -22.59 12.38
C LEU A 384 15.86 -23.04 12.33
N LYS A 385 15.62 -24.28 11.86
CA LYS A 385 14.29 -24.89 11.81
C LYS A 385 13.72 -25.17 13.19
N ASN A 386 14.37 -26.03 13.97
CA ASN A 386 13.81 -26.60 15.20
C ASN A 386 13.78 -25.60 16.37
N LEU A 387 14.67 -24.61 16.40
CA LEU A 387 14.80 -23.70 17.53
C LEU A 387 14.46 -22.25 17.15
N PHE A 388 15.05 -21.71 16.09
CA PHE A 388 14.93 -20.28 15.81
C PHE A 388 13.59 -19.90 15.18
N SER A 389 13.09 -20.65 14.20
CA SER A 389 11.86 -20.30 13.47
C SER A 389 10.64 -20.19 14.39
N LEU A 390 10.43 -21.19 15.25
CA LEU A 390 9.35 -21.21 16.24
C LEU A 390 9.47 -20.08 17.28
N ASN A 391 10.70 -19.67 17.62
CA ASN A 391 10.97 -18.71 18.69
C ASN A 391 11.45 -17.34 18.16
N ILE A 392 11.29 -17.05 16.87
CA ILE A 392 11.96 -15.90 16.24
C ILE A 392 11.52 -14.56 16.85
N VAL A 393 10.26 -14.47 17.27
CA VAL A 393 9.70 -13.29 17.93
C VAL A 393 10.39 -13.06 19.28
N LEU A 394 10.54 -14.13 20.09
CA LEU A 394 11.22 -14.08 21.37
C LEU A 394 12.71 -13.78 21.21
N LEU A 395 13.38 -14.47 20.30
CA LEU A 395 14.81 -14.29 20.03
C LEU A 395 15.13 -12.85 19.60
N ARG A 396 14.29 -12.27 18.73
CA ARG A 396 14.37 -10.86 18.35
C ARG A 396 14.19 -9.93 19.55
N ALA A 397 13.23 -10.20 20.44
CA ALA A 397 13.00 -9.40 21.64
C ALA A 397 14.20 -9.46 22.60
N MET A 398 14.71 -10.66 22.87
CA MET A 398 15.91 -10.88 23.70
C MET A 398 17.13 -10.15 23.13
N PHE A 399 17.36 -10.25 21.81
CA PHE A 399 18.45 -9.56 21.15
C PHE A 399 18.36 -8.04 21.30
N HIS A 400 17.16 -7.46 21.20
CA HIS A 400 16.97 -6.03 21.46
C HIS A 400 17.22 -5.65 22.92
N SER A 401 16.77 -6.46 23.88
CA SER A 401 17.03 -6.22 25.31
C SER A 401 18.54 -6.18 25.57
N LEU A 402 19.28 -7.18 25.09
CA LEU A 402 20.73 -7.24 25.24
C LEU A 402 21.46 -6.04 24.64
N GLN A 403 20.98 -5.52 23.51
CA GLN A 403 21.55 -4.29 22.93
C GLN A 403 21.37 -3.09 23.86
N ILE A 404 20.18 -2.93 24.44
CA ILE A 404 19.89 -1.85 25.39
C ILE A 404 20.76 -2.00 26.64
N ASP A 405 20.84 -3.21 27.20
CA ASP A 405 21.64 -3.51 28.39
C ASP A 405 23.14 -3.28 28.15
N SER A 406 23.60 -3.47 26.91
CA SER A 406 24.98 -3.17 26.47
C SER A 406 25.23 -1.68 26.19
N GLY A 407 24.29 -0.79 26.57
CA GLY A 407 24.39 0.65 26.36
C GLY A 407 24.15 1.12 24.92
N LYS A 408 23.70 0.24 24.01
CA LYS A 408 23.35 0.69 22.64
C LYS A 408 22.00 1.39 22.67
N GLN A 409 22.01 2.66 22.28
CA GLN A 409 20.77 3.37 21.99
C GLN A 409 20.20 2.92 20.66
N ARG A 410 18.98 2.38 20.70
CA ARG A 410 18.29 1.97 19.49
C ARG A 410 17.62 3.18 18.85
N ILE A 411 18.26 3.73 17.82
CA ILE A 411 17.65 4.74 16.96
C ILE A 411 16.82 4.01 15.90
N HIS A 412 15.51 3.88 16.15
CA HIS A 412 14.59 3.54 15.08
C HIS A 412 14.60 4.69 14.08
N GLN A 413 15.10 4.46 12.87
CA GLN A 413 14.99 5.45 11.79
C GLN A 413 13.53 5.56 11.34
N SER A 414 12.74 6.34 12.07
CA SER A 414 11.52 6.94 11.54
C SER A 414 11.92 8.27 10.92
N LYS A 415 12.58 8.25 9.75
CA LYS A 415 12.78 9.49 9.00
C LYS A 415 11.40 10.02 8.63
N LYS A 416 10.91 11.02 9.37
CA LYS A 416 9.83 11.87 8.88
C LYS A 416 10.49 12.69 7.77
N ASN A 417 10.35 12.25 6.53
CA ASN A 417 10.90 12.96 5.39
C ASN A 417 10.14 14.29 5.28
N LYS A 418 10.70 15.32 5.90
CA LYS A 418 10.23 16.70 5.81
C LYS A 418 11.15 17.42 4.85
N PHE A 419 10.58 18.32 4.05
CA PHE A 419 11.41 19.19 3.25
C PHE A 419 12.07 20.24 4.14
N ASP A 420 13.34 20.51 3.86
CA ASP A 420 13.95 21.76 4.29
C ASP A 420 13.66 22.87 3.28
N ARG A 421 14.06 24.09 3.64
CA ARG A 421 13.84 25.29 2.82
C ARG A 421 14.56 25.19 1.47
N GLN A 422 15.78 24.64 1.46
CA GLN A 422 16.60 24.55 0.27
C GLN A 422 15.99 23.56 -0.74
N THR A 423 15.55 22.39 -0.27
CA THR A 423 14.85 21.39 -1.08
C THR A 423 13.62 21.98 -1.77
N LEU A 424 12.74 22.66 -1.02
CA LEU A 424 11.54 23.28 -1.62
C LEU A 424 11.86 24.45 -2.54
N GLN A 425 12.95 25.17 -2.28
CA GLN A 425 13.39 26.27 -3.14
C GLN A 425 13.91 25.75 -4.48
N LEU A 426 14.74 24.70 -4.48
CA LEU A 426 15.20 24.02 -5.70
C LEU A 426 14.03 23.42 -6.49
N PHE A 427 13.12 22.74 -5.79
CA PHE A 427 11.91 22.20 -6.41
C PHE A 427 11.05 23.30 -7.05
N THR A 428 10.82 24.42 -6.36
CA THR A 428 10.04 25.55 -6.92
C THR A 428 10.75 26.15 -8.13
N GLN A 429 12.06 26.30 -8.09
CA GLN A 429 12.83 26.81 -9.24
C GLN A 429 12.68 25.89 -10.46
N MET A 430 12.81 24.57 -10.27
CA MET A 430 12.55 23.59 -11.32
C MET A 430 11.12 23.70 -11.87
N ALA A 431 10.13 23.69 -10.97
CA ALA A 431 8.72 23.73 -11.34
C ALA A 431 8.35 24.98 -12.14
N ASN A 432 8.87 26.15 -11.75
CA ASN A 432 8.66 27.41 -12.46
C ASN A 432 9.39 27.45 -13.80
N ASN A 433 10.65 26.98 -13.85
CA ASN A 433 11.46 27.05 -15.07
C ASN A 433 10.93 26.13 -16.19
N LEU A 434 10.39 24.98 -15.81
CA LEU A 434 9.82 24.00 -16.76
C LEU A 434 8.33 24.23 -17.04
N ASP A 435 7.72 25.19 -16.33
CA ASP A 435 6.28 25.44 -16.26
C ASP A 435 5.50 24.13 -16.21
N ILE A 436 5.69 23.37 -15.11
CA ILE A 436 5.14 22.02 -15.01
C ILE A 436 3.61 21.98 -15.04
N LEU A 437 2.95 23.10 -14.71
CA LEU A 437 1.50 23.22 -14.74
C LEU A 437 0.98 23.71 -16.10
N ASP A 438 1.80 24.33 -16.95
CA ASP A 438 1.40 24.72 -18.32
C ASP A 438 0.17 25.65 -18.35
N ILE A 439 0.10 26.60 -17.39
CA ILE A 439 -1.07 27.50 -17.21
C ILE A 439 -0.80 28.92 -17.72
N ASN A 440 0.41 29.20 -18.23
CA ASN A 440 0.81 30.54 -18.68
C ASN A 440 0.77 30.73 -20.19
#